data_AF-W0LF53-F1
#
_entry.id   AF-W0LF53-F1
#
_cell.length_a   1.000
_cell.length_b   1.000
_cell.length_c   1.000
_cell.angle_alpha   90.00
_cell.angle_beta   90.00
_cell.angle_gamma   90.00
#
_symmetry.space_group_name_H-M   'P 1'
#
loop_
_entity.id
_entity.type
_entity.pdbx_description
1 polymer ?
#
loop_
_entity_poly.entity_id
_entity_poly.type
_entity_poly.pdbx_seq_one_letter_code
_entity_poly.pdbx_strand_id
1 'polypeptide(L)'
;MVDGSLIPDQFTLSSSTAGLVPQDADDDTGLSVQVNQADGAMVWLFNGTPLTQVERGVPLGDHFAGQTLELEVNAPVTVSSTTGLPTTAGPVSHTTRYTLRVPLVIPMPTAVRLNVNGTTFGMNEGFPTTGFNAAFFEFLMDGTSTVTNGDYTWTVDQAWVTVSNAGRVSFNAPPNTANRTVTVTATDPVSGGILAYTFTLNNWFINNGFTMMNWSDASSWCATQGLNQPSRAELTLGAGTRGIGSLWSEWGTSGAYNGSGFNFGGSHWTSEFSGSGSRFNVGLIDGRVSSVIDSSNHYVACVRSL
;
A
#
# COMPACT_ATOMS: atom_id res chain seq x y z
N MET A 1 -0.82 -16.04 12.06
CA MET A 1 0.34 -15.54 11.28
C MET A 1 0.98 -14.43 12.07
N VAL A 2 2.29 -14.26 11.94
CA VAL A 2 3.05 -13.16 12.56
C VAL A 2 3.48 -12.19 11.47
N ASP A 3 3.43 -10.89 11.70
CA ASP A 3 3.96 -9.94 10.71
C ASP A 3 5.48 -10.18 10.54
N GLY A 4 5.93 -10.28 9.29
CA GLY A 4 7.33 -10.51 8.95
C GLY A 4 8.24 -9.33 9.32
N SER A 5 7.67 -8.14 9.55
CA SER A 5 8.41 -6.97 10.02
C SER A 5 8.83 -7.05 11.50
N LEU A 6 8.26 -7.98 12.28
CA LEU A 6 8.52 -8.07 13.71
C LEU A 6 9.92 -8.63 13.99
N ILE A 7 10.56 -8.08 15.03
CA ILE A 7 11.90 -8.45 15.48
C ILE A 7 11.77 -9.26 16.78
N PRO A 8 12.23 -10.54 16.83
CA PRO A 8 12.08 -11.41 17.99
C PRO A 8 12.57 -10.84 19.33
N ASP A 9 13.71 -10.14 19.33
CA ASP A 9 14.29 -9.55 20.55
C ASP A 9 13.49 -8.34 21.07
N GLN A 10 12.47 -7.86 20.35
CA GLN A 10 11.57 -6.78 20.80
C GLN A 10 10.35 -7.31 21.57
N PHE A 11 10.14 -8.63 21.63
CA PHE A 11 9.04 -9.21 22.40
C PHE A 11 9.35 -9.20 23.89
N THR A 12 8.31 -9.10 24.71
CA THR A 12 8.39 -9.13 26.17
C THR A 12 7.42 -10.14 26.76
N LEU A 13 7.82 -10.81 27.84
CA LEU A 13 6.94 -11.69 28.61
C LEU A 13 5.80 -10.90 29.25
N SER A 14 4.58 -11.42 29.19
CA SER A 14 3.42 -10.84 29.88
C SER A 14 3.31 -11.39 31.31
N SER A 15 2.88 -10.55 32.25
CA SER A 15 2.53 -10.95 33.62
C SER A 15 1.06 -11.37 33.76
N SER A 16 0.32 -11.35 32.65
CA SER A 16 -1.11 -11.69 32.65
C SER A 16 -1.33 -13.12 33.13
N THR A 17 -2.21 -13.26 34.13
CA THR A 17 -2.71 -14.54 34.62
C THR A 17 -4.09 -14.87 34.06
N ALA A 18 -4.56 -14.10 33.07
CA ALA A 18 -5.85 -14.32 32.44
C ALA A 18 -5.91 -15.72 31.81
N GLY A 19 -6.89 -16.52 32.22
CA GLY A 19 -7.07 -17.91 31.77
C GLY A 19 -6.41 -18.97 32.66
N LEU A 20 -5.64 -18.57 33.68
CA LEU A 20 -5.21 -19.48 34.74
C LEU A 20 -6.35 -19.65 35.76
N VAL A 21 -6.70 -20.89 36.06
CA VAL A 21 -7.65 -21.23 37.12
C VAL A 21 -6.86 -21.92 38.22
N PRO A 22 -6.52 -21.22 39.32
CA PRO A 22 -5.89 -21.88 40.45
C PRO A 22 -6.91 -22.88 41.03
N GLN A 23 -6.47 -24.13 41.17
CA GLN A 23 -7.24 -25.17 41.83
C GLN A 23 -6.65 -25.39 43.20
N ASP A 24 -7.54 -25.65 44.14
CA ASP A 24 -7.19 -26.00 45.49
C ASP A 24 -7.80 -27.35 45.88
N ALA A 25 -7.12 -28.10 46.74
CA ALA A 25 -7.46 -29.48 47.09
C ALA A 25 -8.14 -29.62 48.45
N ASP A 26 -8.03 -28.64 49.33
CA ASP A 26 -8.51 -28.66 50.72
C ASP A 26 -9.38 -27.45 51.12
N ASP A 27 -9.94 -26.77 50.12
CA ASP A 27 -10.88 -25.64 50.21
C ASP A 27 -10.30 -24.35 50.80
N ASP A 28 -9.04 -24.07 50.49
CA ASP A 28 -8.40 -22.79 50.75
C ASP A 28 -9.02 -21.61 49.97
N THR A 29 -9.00 -20.44 50.60
CA THR A 29 -9.57 -19.20 50.04
C THR A 29 -8.49 -18.13 49.81
N GLY A 30 -8.82 -17.15 48.95
CA GLY A 30 -7.91 -16.06 48.63
C GLY A 30 -6.75 -16.46 47.70
N LEU A 31 -7.01 -17.39 46.78
CA LEU A 31 -6.02 -17.84 45.79
C LEU A 31 -5.56 -16.68 44.90
N SER A 32 -4.24 -16.57 44.72
CA SER A 32 -3.61 -15.60 43.84
C SER A 32 -2.47 -16.25 43.08
N VAL A 33 -2.22 -15.75 41.88
CA VAL A 33 -1.18 -16.25 40.98
C VAL A 33 -0.26 -15.10 40.61
N GLN A 34 1.04 -15.34 40.61
CA GLN A 34 2.06 -14.38 40.19
C GLN A 34 3.00 -15.04 39.18
N VAL A 35 3.25 -14.36 38.06
CA VAL A 35 4.21 -14.79 37.04
C VAL A 35 5.52 -14.05 37.27
N ASN A 36 6.62 -14.78 37.47
CA ASN A 36 7.94 -14.19 37.58
C ASN A 36 8.52 -13.96 36.17
N GLN A 37 8.34 -12.74 35.66
CA GLN A 37 8.87 -12.36 34.34
C GLN A 37 10.39 -12.26 34.31
N ALA A 38 11.04 -11.94 35.44
CA ALA A 38 12.48 -11.72 35.50
C ALA A 38 13.28 -13.01 35.29
N ASP A 39 12.72 -14.14 35.74
CA ASP A 39 13.30 -15.47 35.57
C ASP A 39 12.68 -16.25 34.39
N GLY A 40 11.84 -15.60 33.59
CA GLY A 40 11.24 -16.21 32.41
C GLY A 40 12.12 -16.11 31.17
N ALA A 41 11.86 -16.97 30.19
CA ALA A 41 12.56 -17.02 28.91
C ALA A 41 11.60 -17.14 27.73
N MET A 42 11.99 -16.53 26.60
CA MET A 42 11.36 -16.71 25.30
C MET A 42 12.39 -17.30 24.34
N VAL A 43 12.10 -18.49 23.84
CA VAL A 43 12.98 -19.21 22.92
C VAL A 43 12.27 -19.34 21.59
N TRP A 44 12.78 -18.65 20.57
CA TRP A 44 12.33 -18.81 19.19
C TRP A 44 13.07 -19.98 18.55
N LEU A 45 12.33 -20.88 17.91
CA LEU A 45 12.85 -22.06 17.26
C LEU A 45 12.42 -22.13 15.80
N PHE A 46 13.34 -22.58 14.95
CA PHE A 46 13.07 -23.01 13.59
C PHE A 46 13.48 -24.48 13.45
N ASN A 47 12.53 -25.35 13.08
CA ASN A 47 12.74 -26.81 12.98
C ASN A 47 13.40 -27.41 14.24
N GLY A 48 12.99 -26.95 15.42
CA GLY A 48 13.53 -27.40 16.72
C GLY A 48 14.88 -26.81 17.11
N THR A 49 15.48 -25.94 16.29
CA THR A 49 16.77 -25.27 16.59
C THR A 49 16.52 -23.83 17.05
N PRO A 50 17.08 -23.39 18.19
CA PRO A 50 16.96 -22.00 18.62
C PRO A 50 17.56 -21.02 17.61
N LEU A 51 16.85 -19.91 17.36
CA LEU A 51 17.35 -18.83 16.52
C LEU A 51 18.62 -18.21 17.14
N THR A 52 19.58 -17.84 16.29
CA THR A 52 20.80 -17.13 16.68
C THR A 52 20.51 -15.69 17.10
N GLN A 53 21.47 -15.05 17.79
CA GLN A 53 21.33 -13.64 18.18
C GLN A 53 21.16 -12.70 16.98
N VAL A 54 21.80 -13.01 15.85
CA VAL A 54 21.68 -12.20 14.62
C VAL A 54 20.26 -12.31 14.06
N GLU A 55 19.75 -13.53 13.94
CA GLU A 55 18.40 -13.79 13.42
C GLU A 55 17.30 -13.18 14.30
N ARG A 56 17.50 -13.10 15.63
CA ARG A 56 16.54 -12.47 16.54
C ARG A 56 16.62 -10.95 16.58
N GLY A 57 17.73 -10.38 16.11
CA GLY A 57 17.97 -8.94 16.07
C GLY A 57 17.45 -8.24 14.80
N VAL A 58 16.88 -8.99 13.85
CA VAL A 58 16.37 -8.49 12.57
C VAL A 58 14.92 -8.94 12.33
N PRO A 59 14.19 -8.33 11.37
CA PRO A 59 12.84 -8.76 11.02
C PRO A 59 12.78 -10.25 10.64
N LEU A 60 11.75 -10.95 11.11
CA LEU A 60 11.53 -12.38 10.82
C LEU A 60 11.49 -12.69 9.32
N GLY A 61 10.99 -11.76 8.50
CA GLY A 61 10.92 -11.90 7.05
C GLY A 61 12.29 -12.04 6.37
N ASP A 62 13.36 -11.54 6.97
CA ASP A 62 14.70 -11.53 6.34
C ASP A 62 15.29 -12.94 6.19
N HIS A 63 14.97 -13.83 7.13
CA HIS A 63 15.51 -15.20 7.18
C HIS A 63 14.43 -16.28 7.09
N PHE A 64 13.19 -15.97 7.46
CA PHE A 64 12.14 -16.97 7.67
C PHE A 64 10.88 -16.72 6.85
N ALA A 65 10.93 -15.89 5.81
CA ALA A 65 9.77 -15.68 4.92
C ALA A 65 9.21 -17.02 4.38
N GLY A 66 7.90 -17.25 4.59
CA GLY A 66 7.21 -18.47 4.21
C GLY A 66 7.40 -19.66 5.15
N GLN A 67 8.24 -19.52 6.18
CA GLN A 67 8.51 -20.56 7.15
C GLN A 67 7.56 -20.49 8.35
N THR A 68 7.51 -21.60 9.09
CA THR A 68 6.82 -21.68 10.37
C THR A 68 7.86 -21.75 11.49
N LEU A 69 7.72 -20.85 12.45
CA LEU A 69 8.52 -20.79 13.66
C LEU A 69 7.71 -21.29 14.87
N GLU A 70 8.43 -21.77 15.87
CA GLU A 70 7.87 -22.04 17.19
C GLU A 70 8.42 -21.02 18.18
N LEU A 71 7.57 -20.53 19.10
CA LEU A 71 7.98 -19.72 20.22
C LEU A 71 7.64 -20.46 21.50
N GLU A 72 8.66 -20.88 22.23
CA GLU A 72 8.52 -21.45 23.57
C GLU A 72 8.66 -20.33 24.61
N VAL A 73 7.62 -20.17 25.43
CA VAL A 73 7.54 -19.19 26.50
C VAL A 73 7.55 -19.93 27.82
N ASN A 74 8.59 -19.75 28.63
CA ASN A 74 8.71 -20.35 29.95
C ASN A 74 8.76 -19.25 31.02
N ALA A 75 8.02 -19.41 32.11
CA ALA A 75 8.18 -18.56 33.28
C ALA A 75 7.85 -19.34 34.56
N PRO A 76 8.55 -19.08 35.69
CA PRO A 76 8.12 -19.55 36.99
C PRO A 76 6.82 -18.86 37.43
N VAL A 77 5.89 -19.64 37.95
CA VAL A 77 4.60 -19.19 38.47
C VAL A 77 4.50 -19.59 39.94
N THR A 78 4.12 -18.64 40.80
CA THR A 78 3.83 -18.91 42.21
C THR A 78 2.34 -18.77 42.47
N VAL A 79 1.80 -19.69 43.26
CA VAL A 79 0.42 -19.66 43.73
C VAL A 79 0.44 -19.43 45.24
N SER A 80 -0.41 -18.54 45.72
CA SER A 80 -0.57 -18.27 47.16
C SER A 80 -2.04 -18.34 47.55
N SER A 81 -2.32 -18.76 48.78
CA SER A 81 -3.63 -18.70 49.42
C SER A 81 -3.56 -17.86 50.71
N THR A 82 -4.72 -17.42 51.20
CA THR A 82 -4.81 -16.68 52.48
C THR A 82 -5.03 -17.58 53.68
N THR A 83 -5.52 -18.81 53.46
CA THR A 83 -5.90 -19.75 54.53
C THR A 83 -5.00 -20.97 54.63
N GLY A 84 -4.19 -21.25 53.60
CA GLY A 84 -3.36 -22.45 53.52
C GLY A 84 -2.11 -22.38 54.35
N LEU A 85 -1.62 -23.54 54.77
CA LEU A 85 -0.31 -23.68 55.40
C LEU A 85 0.49 -24.77 54.68
N PRO A 86 1.60 -24.43 53.99
CA PRO A 86 2.13 -23.09 53.78
C PRO A 86 1.25 -22.21 52.87
N THR A 87 1.21 -20.90 53.13
CA THR A 87 0.37 -19.92 52.38
C THR A 87 0.85 -19.67 50.94
N THR A 88 2.07 -20.08 50.60
CA THR A 88 2.65 -19.88 49.28
C THR A 88 3.38 -21.14 48.85
N ALA A 89 3.00 -21.65 47.68
CA ALA A 89 3.70 -22.75 47.04
C ALA A 89 5.07 -22.29 46.50
N GLY A 90 6.00 -23.23 46.38
CA GLY A 90 7.25 -22.99 45.65
C GLY A 90 6.97 -22.62 44.19
N PRO A 91 7.88 -21.88 43.53
CA PRO A 91 7.73 -21.52 42.12
C PRO A 91 7.70 -22.78 41.24
N VAL A 92 6.71 -22.85 40.34
CA VAL A 92 6.54 -23.93 39.36
C VAL A 92 6.73 -23.38 37.96
N SER A 93 7.60 -23.99 37.16
CA SER A 93 7.81 -23.57 35.77
C SER A 93 6.59 -23.91 34.92
N HIS A 94 6.05 -22.90 34.24
CA HIS A 94 5.00 -23.06 33.25
C HIS A 94 5.56 -22.78 31.86
N THR A 95 5.24 -23.64 30.89
CA THR A 95 5.71 -23.51 29.50
C THR A 95 4.53 -23.50 28.55
N THR A 96 4.47 -22.50 27.69
CA THR A 96 3.49 -22.39 26.60
C THR A 96 4.24 -22.35 25.28
N ARG A 97 3.70 -23.01 24.26
CA ARG A 97 4.26 -23.02 22.91
C ARG A 97 3.29 -22.36 21.93
N TYR A 98 3.84 -21.52 21.06
CA TYR A 98 3.13 -20.88 19.97
C TYR A 98 3.73 -21.30 18.64
N THR A 99 2.88 -21.47 17.62
CA THR A 99 3.30 -21.73 16.24
C THR A 99 2.96 -20.52 15.38
N LEU A 100 3.97 -19.96 14.73
CA LEU A 100 3.90 -18.67 14.04
C LEU A 100 4.38 -18.84 12.61
N ARG A 101 3.45 -18.71 11.65
CA ARG A 101 3.81 -18.65 10.22
C ARG A 101 4.21 -17.23 9.85
N VAL A 102 5.42 -17.09 9.31
CA VAL A 102 5.95 -15.84 8.75
C VAL A 102 5.48 -15.75 7.29
N PRO A 103 4.75 -14.71 6.89
CA PRO A 103 4.24 -14.60 5.54
C PRO A 103 5.39 -14.47 4.53
N LEU A 104 5.21 -15.11 3.38
CA LEU A 104 6.06 -14.92 2.22
C LEU A 104 5.43 -13.83 1.34
N VAL A 105 6.12 -12.70 1.19
CA VAL A 105 5.74 -11.63 0.27
C VAL A 105 6.48 -11.85 -1.04
N ILE A 106 5.75 -12.10 -2.12
CA ILE A 106 6.30 -12.21 -3.47
C ILE A 106 5.72 -11.12 -4.38
N PRO A 107 6.46 -10.68 -5.41
CA PRO A 107 5.89 -9.82 -6.44
C PRO A 107 4.69 -10.47 -7.12
N MET A 108 3.70 -9.66 -7.49
CA MET A 108 2.57 -10.11 -8.31
C MET A 108 3.08 -10.83 -9.58
N PRO A 109 2.54 -12.01 -9.93
CA PRO A 109 2.96 -12.75 -11.11
C PRO A 109 2.79 -11.96 -12.41
N THR A 110 3.66 -12.19 -13.39
CA THR A 110 3.57 -11.54 -14.71
C THR A 110 2.33 -11.90 -15.51
N ALA A 111 1.54 -12.89 -15.07
CA ALA A 111 0.23 -13.22 -15.64
C ALA A 111 -0.85 -12.20 -15.23
N VAL A 112 -0.70 -11.55 -14.08
CA VAL A 112 -1.60 -10.49 -13.62
C VAL A 112 -1.51 -9.30 -14.59
N ARG A 113 -2.62 -8.60 -14.80
CA ARG A 113 -2.69 -7.37 -15.61
C ARG A 113 -3.30 -6.23 -14.81
N LEU A 114 -3.05 -5.00 -15.24
CA LEU A 114 -3.68 -3.80 -14.72
C LEU A 114 -4.60 -3.22 -15.77
N ASN A 115 -5.91 -3.27 -15.53
CA ASN A 115 -6.90 -2.63 -16.37
C ASN A 115 -6.97 -1.13 -16.03
N VAL A 116 -6.76 -0.32 -17.06
CA VAL A 116 -6.80 1.14 -17.00
C VAL A 116 -7.66 1.62 -18.14
N ASN A 117 -8.95 1.80 -17.86
CA ASN A 117 -9.89 2.37 -18.80
C ASN A 117 -9.90 1.61 -20.15
N GLY A 118 -10.08 0.29 -20.07
CA GLY A 118 -10.18 -0.60 -21.24
C GLY A 118 -8.86 -0.97 -21.91
N THR A 119 -7.71 -0.51 -21.39
CA THR A 119 -6.37 -0.97 -21.80
C THR A 119 -5.70 -1.68 -20.64
N THR A 120 -4.90 -2.69 -20.95
CA THR A 120 -4.15 -3.46 -19.96
C THR A 120 -2.66 -3.17 -20.02
N PHE A 121 -2.03 -3.00 -18.85
CA PHE A 121 -0.58 -2.99 -18.70
C PHE A 121 -0.13 -4.21 -17.90
N GLY A 122 1.05 -4.73 -18.19
CA GLY A 122 1.71 -5.79 -17.43
C GLY A 122 2.39 -5.27 -16.17
N MET A 123 2.59 -6.17 -15.19
CA MET A 123 3.23 -5.83 -13.90
C MET A 123 4.61 -5.17 -14.03
N ASN A 124 5.36 -5.51 -15.09
CA ASN A 124 6.75 -5.06 -15.27
C ASN A 124 6.89 -3.83 -16.17
N GLU A 125 5.78 -3.22 -16.61
CA GLU A 125 5.83 -2.04 -17.50
C GLU A 125 6.10 -0.73 -16.75
N GLY A 126 6.08 -0.75 -15.42
CA GLY A 126 6.35 0.44 -14.60
C GLY A 126 5.17 1.41 -14.47
N PHE A 127 3.96 0.97 -14.83
CA PHE A 127 2.73 1.72 -14.58
C PHE A 127 2.46 1.88 -13.06
N PRO A 128 1.65 2.86 -12.64
CA PRO A 128 1.60 4.20 -13.20
C PRO A 128 2.83 5.02 -12.76
N THR A 129 3.20 6.00 -13.58
CA THR A 129 4.17 7.04 -13.22
C THR A 129 3.54 8.43 -13.10
N THR A 130 2.27 8.57 -13.47
CA THR A 130 1.49 9.80 -13.34
C THR A 130 0.27 9.57 -12.48
N GLY A 131 -0.32 10.62 -11.92
CA GLY A 131 -1.56 10.52 -11.17
C GLY A 131 -2.34 11.82 -11.14
N PHE A 132 -3.62 11.72 -10.81
CA PHE A 132 -4.51 12.84 -10.57
C PHE A 132 -5.63 12.40 -9.63
N ASN A 133 -6.41 13.35 -9.11
CA ASN A 133 -7.50 13.04 -8.20
C ASN A 133 -8.56 12.15 -8.87
N ALA A 134 -9.03 11.12 -8.17
CA ALA A 134 -9.98 10.12 -8.67
C ALA A 134 -9.47 9.24 -9.83
N ALA A 135 -8.17 9.28 -10.15
CA ALA A 135 -7.56 8.28 -11.01
C ALA A 135 -7.67 6.90 -10.35
N PHE A 136 -7.96 5.87 -11.14
CA PHE A 136 -8.00 4.50 -10.64
C PHE A 136 -7.61 3.48 -11.73
N PHE A 137 -7.16 2.32 -11.27
CA PHE A 137 -6.93 1.15 -12.09
C PHE A 137 -7.39 -0.10 -11.33
N GLU A 138 -7.53 -1.22 -12.03
CA GLU A 138 -8.02 -2.47 -11.47
C GLU A 138 -7.04 -3.60 -11.77
N PHE A 139 -6.73 -4.40 -10.75
CA PHE A 139 -6.03 -5.66 -10.99
C PHE A 139 -6.93 -6.62 -11.79
N LEU A 140 -6.33 -7.41 -12.66
CA LEU A 140 -6.95 -8.60 -13.26
C LEU A 140 -6.09 -9.78 -12.80
N MET A 141 -6.47 -10.42 -11.69
CA MET A 141 -5.66 -11.46 -11.06
C MET A 141 -5.47 -12.70 -11.95
N ASP A 142 -6.49 -13.05 -12.74
CA ASP A 142 -6.43 -14.08 -13.78
C ASP A 142 -5.87 -13.56 -15.13
N GLY A 143 -5.53 -12.27 -15.21
CA GLY A 143 -5.05 -11.58 -16.41
C GLY A 143 -6.14 -11.11 -17.38
N THR A 144 -7.42 -11.40 -17.10
CA THR A 144 -8.55 -11.17 -18.02
C THR A 144 -9.73 -10.41 -17.41
N SER A 145 -10.02 -10.60 -16.12
CA SER A 145 -11.19 -10.03 -15.45
C SER A 145 -10.92 -9.75 -13.96
N THR A 146 -11.80 -8.99 -13.33
CA THR A 146 -11.74 -8.71 -11.88
C THR A 146 -12.43 -9.79 -11.04
N VAL A 147 -12.95 -10.86 -11.64
CA VAL A 147 -13.80 -11.86 -10.96
C VAL A 147 -13.02 -12.57 -9.85
N THR A 148 -11.78 -12.95 -10.12
CA THR A 148 -10.88 -13.66 -9.20
C THR A 148 -10.23 -12.75 -8.16
N ASN A 149 -10.44 -11.43 -8.23
CA ASN A 149 -9.86 -10.51 -7.25
C ASN A 149 -10.47 -10.69 -5.85
N GLY A 150 -11.71 -11.19 -5.77
CA GLY A 150 -12.41 -11.48 -4.52
C GLY A 150 -11.81 -12.65 -3.73
N ASP A 151 -10.91 -13.42 -4.33
CA ASP A 151 -10.18 -14.49 -3.65
C ASP A 151 -9.09 -13.95 -2.71
N TYR A 152 -8.85 -12.64 -2.72
CA TYR A 152 -7.79 -11.99 -1.95
C TYR A 152 -8.33 -10.91 -1.00
N THR A 153 -7.62 -10.74 0.11
CA THR A 153 -7.75 -9.56 0.97
C THR A 153 -6.76 -8.49 0.54
N TRP A 154 -7.25 -7.28 0.28
CA TRP A 154 -6.46 -6.19 -0.28
C TRP A 154 -6.09 -5.14 0.77
N THR A 155 -4.84 -4.68 0.74
CA THR A 155 -4.34 -3.55 1.54
C THR A 155 -3.41 -2.66 0.71
N VAL A 156 -3.18 -1.43 1.19
CA VAL A 156 -2.26 -0.48 0.59
C VAL A 156 -1.55 0.30 1.70
N ASP A 157 -0.28 0.65 1.48
CA ASP A 157 0.59 1.27 2.48
C ASP A 157 0.51 2.81 2.53
N GLN A 158 -0.12 3.45 1.52
CA GLN A 158 -0.23 4.90 1.44
C GLN A 158 -1.66 5.41 1.68
N ALA A 159 -1.81 6.36 2.60
CA ALA A 159 -3.11 6.91 3.03
C ALA A 159 -3.86 7.72 1.95
N TRP A 160 -3.16 8.21 0.92
CA TRP A 160 -3.76 8.93 -0.20
C TRP A 160 -4.28 7.98 -1.30
N VAL A 161 -4.05 6.67 -1.14
CA VAL A 161 -4.53 5.60 -2.02
C VAL A 161 -5.51 4.73 -1.26
N THR A 162 -6.54 4.25 -1.94
CA THR A 162 -7.41 3.19 -1.42
C THR A 162 -7.41 2.00 -2.36
N VAL A 163 -7.63 0.81 -1.81
CA VAL A 163 -7.88 -0.40 -2.60
C VAL A 163 -9.19 -1.04 -2.15
N SER A 164 -10.06 -1.38 -3.11
CA SER A 164 -11.33 -2.06 -2.83
C SER A 164 -11.14 -3.58 -2.71
N ASN A 165 -12.16 -4.27 -2.21
CA ASN A 165 -12.20 -5.74 -2.21
C ASN A 165 -12.19 -6.36 -3.61
N ALA A 166 -12.49 -5.58 -4.65
CA ALA A 166 -12.41 -6.00 -6.05
C ALA A 166 -11.06 -5.65 -6.68
N GLY A 167 -10.04 -5.29 -5.90
CA GLY A 167 -8.71 -4.94 -6.42
C GLY A 167 -8.69 -3.65 -7.25
N ARG A 168 -9.64 -2.72 -7.01
CA ARG A 168 -9.59 -1.38 -7.60
C ARG A 168 -8.74 -0.46 -6.73
N VAL A 169 -7.67 0.09 -7.30
CA VAL A 169 -6.78 1.05 -6.66
C VAL A 169 -7.19 2.46 -7.09
N SER A 170 -7.50 3.35 -6.14
CA SER A 170 -7.98 4.71 -6.40
C SER A 170 -7.10 5.76 -5.70
N PHE A 171 -6.79 6.85 -6.40
CA PHE A 171 -6.01 7.97 -5.88
C PHE A 171 -6.93 9.10 -5.40
N ASN A 172 -6.80 9.48 -4.13
CA ASN A 172 -7.74 10.41 -3.47
C ASN A 172 -7.11 11.77 -3.11
N ALA A 173 -5.77 11.84 -3.11
CA ALA A 173 -5.03 13.04 -2.78
C ALA A 173 -3.64 12.98 -3.41
N PRO A 174 -2.96 14.13 -3.58
CA PRO A 174 -1.68 14.14 -4.26
C PRO A 174 -0.53 13.82 -3.28
N PRO A 175 0.39 12.88 -3.59
CA PRO A 175 1.53 12.54 -2.72
C PRO A 175 2.60 13.62 -2.70
N ASN A 176 3.55 13.53 -1.77
CA ASN A 176 4.79 14.28 -1.78
C ASN A 176 6.00 13.36 -2.09
N THR A 177 7.20 13.92 -2.12
CA THR A 177 8.45 13.20 -2.44
C THR A 177 8.71 12.00 -1.54
N ALA A 178 8.24 12.03 -0.28
CA ALA A 178 8.47 10.99 0.72
C ALA A 178 7.47 9.84 0.66
N ASN A 179 6.30 10.01 0.02
CA ASN A 179 5.21 9.04 0.04
C ASN A 179 4.56 8.74 -1.33
N ARG A 180 5.28 9.07 -2.41
CA ARG A 180 4.89 8.81 -3.81
C ARG A 180 5.09 7.37 -4.28
N THR A 181 5.76 6.53 -3.50
CA THR A 181 5.89 5.09 -3.75
C THR A 181 4.81 4.36 -2.96
N VAL A 182 4.07 3.50 -3.65
CA VAL A 182 2.90 2.80 -3.12
C VAL A 182 3.10 1.31 -3.31
N THR A 183 2.83 0.53 -2.27
CA THR A 183 2.75 -0.92 -2.31
C THR A 183 1.31 -1.35 -2.06
N VAL A 184 0.71 -1.99 -3.06
CA VAL A 184 -0.59 -2.65 -2.95
C VAL A 184 -0.36 -4.13 -2.72
N THR A 185 -1.06 -4.68 -1.75
CA THR A 185 -0.87 -6.04 -1.27
C THR A 185 -2.16 -6.84 -1.41
N ALA A 186 -2.09 -8.02 -2.00
CA ALA A 186 -3.16 -9.01 -2.05
C ALA A 186 -2.76 -10.25 -1.25
N THR A 187 -3.52 -10.56 -0.21
CA THR A 187 -3.28 -11.70 0.68
C THR A 187 -4.29 -12.80 0.40
N ASP A 188 -3.82 -14.00 0.07
CA ASP A 188 -4.65 -15.20 0.01
C ASP A 188 -5.09 -15.55 1.44
N PRO A 189 -6.40 -15.51 1.76
CA PRO A 189 -6.90 -15.78 3.11
C PRO A 189 -6.78 -17.24 3.52
N VAL A 190 -6.61 -18.18 2.57
CA VAL A 190 -6.49 -19.62 2.84
C VAL A 190 -5.04 -19.98 3.13
N SER A 191 -4.12 -19.62 2.24
CA SER A 191 -2.70 -19.98 2.40
C SER A 191 -1.90 -18.96 3.21
N GLY A 192 -2.42 -17.74 3.38
CA GLY A 192 -1.66 -16.61 3.92
C GLY A 192 -0.52 -16.13 3.02
N GLY A 193 -0.49 -16.57 1.75
CA GLY A 193 0.47 -16.08 0.76
C GLY A 193 0.21 -14.61 0.44
N ILE A 194 1.27 -13.82 0.32
CA ILE A 194 1.17 -12.37 0.09
C ILE A 194 1.77 -12.04 -1.28
N LEU A 195 0.97 -11.37 -2.12
CA LEU A 195 1.39 -10.83 -3.40
C LEU A 195 1.48 -9.30 -3.30
N ALA A 196 2.57 -8.71 -3.77
CA ALA A 196 2.78 -7.27 -3.72
C ALA A 196 3.00 -6.66 -5.11
N TYR A 197 2.45 -5.46 -5.30
CA TYR A 197 2.72 -4.62 -6.45
C TYR A 197 3.13 -3.23 -5.99
N THR A 198 4.31 -2.79 -6.42
CA THR A 198 4.86 -1.48 -6.04
C THR A 198 4.99 -0.59 -7.27
N PHE A 199 4.49 0.63 -7.16
CA PHE A 199 4.63 1.67 -8.18
C PHE A 199 5.08 2.99 -7.57
N THR A 200 5.62 3.90 -8.39
CA THR A 200 6.08 5.22 -7.94
C THR A 200 5.61 6.29 -8.90
N LEU A 201 4.90 7.28 -8.37
CA LEU A 201 4.48 8.44 -9.16
C LEU A 201 5.63 9.44 -9.30
N ASN A 202 5.86 9.90 -10.52
CA ASN A 202 6.81 10.95 -10.87
C ASN A 202 6.11 12.30 -11.06
N ASN A 203 4.87 12.29 -11.55
CA ASN A 203 4.12 13.51 -11.85
C ASN A 203 2.69 13.45 -11.30
N TRP A 204 2.23 14.56 -10.74
CA TRP A 204 0.85 14.73 -10.33
C TRP A 204 0.17 15.87 -11.07
N PHE A 205 -1.02 15.61 -11.62
CA PHE A 205 -1.78 16.55 -12.41
C PHE A 205 -3.01 17.10 -11.66
N ILE A 206 -3.28 18.39 -11.86
CA ILE A 206 -4.54 19.03 -11.49
C ILE A 206 -5.14 19.79 -12.68
N ASN A 207 -6.36 20.27 -12.51
CA ASN A 207 -7.09 21.06 -13.51
C ASN A 207 -7.87 22.19 -12.85
N ASN A 208 -8.37 23.12 -13.68
CA ASN A 208 -9.28 24.20 -13.26
C ASN A 208 -10.75 23.90 -13.65
N GLY A 209 -11.15 22.65 -13.56
CA GLY A 209 -12.48 22.18 -13.93
C GLY A 209 -12.83 22.46 -15.38
N PHE A 210 -14.05 22.97 -15.60
CA PHE A 210 -14.57 23.34 -16.91
C PHE A 210 -14.21 24.79 -17.32
N THR A 211 -13.38 25.48 -16.53
CA THR A 211 -12.95 26.85 -16.87
C THR A 211 -11.95 26.80 -18.01
N MET A 212 -12.20 27.60 -19.04
CA MET A 212 -11.30 27.78 -20.17
C MET A 212 -10.68 29.16 -20.13
N MET A 213 -9.38 29.24 -20.40
CA MET A 213 -8.57 30.45 -20.29
C MET A 213 -7.63 30.58 -21.49
N ASN A 214 -7.19 31.81 -21.78
CA ASN A 214 -6.06 32.02 -22.68
C ASN A 214 -4.78 31.44 -22.07
N TRP A 215 -3.74 31.27 -22.89
CA TRP A 215 -2.53 30.57 -22.43
C TRP A 215 -1.84 31.28 -21.25
N SER A 216 -1.75 32.61 -21.29
CA SER A 216 -1.08 33.40 -20.24
C SER A 216 -1.80 33.27 -18.90
N ASP A 217 -3.13 33.31 -18.91
CA ASP A 217 -3.95 33.17 -17.70
C ASP A 217 -3.91 31.74 -17.16
N ALA A 218 -3.94 30.73 -18.05
CA ALA A 218 -3.78 29.33 -17.66
C ALA A 218 -2.42 29.07 -17.00
N SER A 219 -1.34 29.57 -17.60
CA SER A 219 0.01 29.45 -17.05
C SER A 219 0.13 30.19 -15.71
N SER A 220 -0.47 31.37 -15.60
CA SER A 220 -0.49 32.14 -14.36
C SER A 220 -1.27 31.40 -13.27
N TRP A 221 -2.41 30.79 -13.62
CA TRP A 221 -3.19 29.98 -12.71
C TRP A 221 -2.38 28.79 -12.19
N CYS A 222 -1.69 28.03 -13.06
CA CYS A 222 -0.79 26.95 -12.62
C CYS A 222 0.26 27.47 -11.61
N ALA A 223 0.89 28.60 -11.91
CA ALA A 223 1.88 29.20 -11.03
C ALA A 223 1.27 29.59 -9.67
N THR A 224 0.03 30.12 -9.62
CA THR A 224 -0.66 30.39 -8.34
C THR A 224 -0.94 29.15 -7.51
N GLN A 225 -1.05 27.98 -8.14
CA GLN A 225 -1.18 26.69 -7.45
C GLN A 225 0.18 26.11 -7.03
N GLY A 226 1.29 26.80 -7.33
CA GLY A 226 2.65 26.31 -7.11
C GLY A 226 3.05 25.21 -8.09
N LEU A 227 2.47 25.21 -9.30
CA LEU A 227 2.62 24.16 -10.32
C LEU A 227 3.05 24.75 -11.66
N ASN A 228 3.41 23.88 -12.60
CA ASN A 228 3.79 24.26 -13.94
C ASN A 228 2.70 23.93 -14.96
N GLN A 229 2.67 24.69 -16.06
CA GLN A 229 1.98 24.26 -17.27
C GLN A 229 2.71 23.01 -17.81
N PRO A 230 2.03 21.88 -18.07
CA PRO A 230 2.67 20.66 -18.53
C PRO A 230 3.18 20.81 -19.97
N SER A 231 4.24 20.08 -20.27
CA SER A 231 4.69 19.86 -21.64
C SER A 231 3.77 18.90 -22.40
N ARG A 232 3.89 18.87 -23.73
CA ARG A 232 3.19 17.87 -24.55
C ARG A 232 3.57 16.45 -24.15
N ALA A 233 4.85 16.20 -23.89
CA ALA A 233 5.34 14.88 -23.53
C ALA A 233 4.79 14.39 -22.18
N GLU A 234 4.51 15.31 -21.25
CA GLU A 234 3.85 14.99 -19.98
C GLU A 234 2.35 14.72 -20.16
N LEU A 235 1.72 15.28 -21.19
CA LEU A 235 0.30 15.06 -21.46
C LEU A 235 0.02 13.86 -22.36
N THR A 236 0.87 13.55 -23.34
CA THR A 236 0.60 12.50 -24.33
C THR A 236 1.88 12.00 -25.03
N LEU A 237 1.92 10.71 -25.36
CA LEU A 237 2.88 10.12 -26.30
C LEU A 237 2.47 10.29 -27.77
N GLY A 238 1.24 10.77 -28.03
CA GLY A 238 0.68 10.94 -29.36
C GLY A 238 -0.77 10.46 -29.44
N ALA A 239 -1.45 10.85 -30.52
CA ALA A 239 -2.85 10.50 -30.73
C ALA A 239 -3.05 8.97 -30.71
N GLY A 240 -3.99 8.49 -29.92
CA GLY A 240 -4.32 7.06 -29.81
C GLY A 240 -3.23 6.20 -29.16
N THR A 241 -2.12 6.78 -28.71
CA THR A 241 -0.95 6.03 -28.22
C THR A 241 -1.02 5.87 -26.71
N ARG A 242 -1.39 4.66 -26.24
CA ARG A 242 -1.30 4.27 -24.83
C ARG A 242 0.13 3.88 -24.46
N GLY A 243 0.54 4.15 -23.22
CA GLY A 243 1.90 3.92 -22.74
C GLY A 243 2.19 4.65 -21.44
N ILE A 244 3.37 4.40 -20.89
CA ILE A 244 3.79 4.88 -19.56
C ILE A 244 4.51 6.23 -19.69
N GLY A 245 4.31 7.12 -18.72
CA GLY A 245 5.05 8.39 -18.61
C GLY A 245 4.26 9.67 -18.89
N SER A 246 3.00 9.57 -19.34
CA SER A 246 2.18 10.76 -19.63
C SER A 246 0.72 10.58 -19.25
N LEU A 247 0.06 11.69 -18.91
CA LEU A 247 -1.30 11.70 -18.38
C LEU A 247 -2.28 10.95 -19.31
N TRP A 248 -2.38 11.35 -20.57
CA TRP A 248 -3.34 10.72 -21.47
C TRP A 248 -2.94 9.31 -21.86
N SER A 249 -1.65 9.03 -22.09
CA SER A 249 -1.23 7.71 -22.53
C SER A 249 -1.36 6.64 -21.42
N GLU A 250 -1.19 7.03 -20.15
CA GLU A 250 -1.39 6.11 -19.03
C GLU A 250 -2.86 5.86 -18.77
N TRP A 251 -3.68 6.90 -18.72
CA TRP A 251 -5.06 6.83 -18.21
C TRP A 251 -6.13 6.77 -19.32
N GLY A 252 -5.77 7.15 -20.53
CA GLY A 252 -6.67 7.21 -21.69
C GLY A 252 -7.75 8.27 -21.54
N THR A 253 -8.70 8.22 -22.47
CA THR A 253 -9.89 9.07 -22.51
C THR A 253 -11.03 8.42 -21.74
N SER A 254 -11.65 9.07 -20.75
CA SER A 254 -13.00 8.65 -20.34
C SER A 254 -13.68 9.60 -19.35
N GLY A 255 -15.01 9.49 -19.32
CA GLY A 255 -15.82 9.84 -18.16
C GLY A 255 -15.78 8.81 -17.02
N ALA A 256 -14.87 7.82 -17.05
CA ALA A 256 -14.77 6.82 -16.00
C ALA A 256 -14.23 7.43 -14.69
N TYR A 257 -13.39 8.46 -14.81
CA TYR A 257 -12.81 9.18 -13.68
C TYR A 257 -13.73 10.29 -13.17
N ASN A 258 -14.93 9.91 -12.75
CA ASN A 258 -15.88 10.84 -12.15
C ASN A 258 -15.26 11.46 -10.87
N GLY A 259 -15.39 12.78 -10.71
CA GLY A 259 -14.78 13.53 -9.62
C GLY A 259 -13.33 13.97 -9.84
N SER A 260 -12.72 13.66 -11.00
CA SER A 260 -11.37 14.15 -11.34
C SER A 260 -11.32 15.65 -11.64
N GLY A 261 -12.45 16.25 -12.03
CA GLY A 261 -12.55 17.63 -12.48
C GLY A 261 -12.06 17.87 -13.92
N PHE A 262 -11.31 16.92 -14.50
CA PHE A 262 -10.84 17.04 -15.88
C PHE A 262 -11.98 16.95 -16.88
N ASN A 263 -11.99 17.86 -17.86
CA ASN A 263 -12.81 17.70 -19.04
C ASN A 263 -12.08 16.84 -20.09
N PHE A 264 -12.22 15.51 -20.00
CA PHE A 264 -11.59 14.60 -20.96
C PHE A 264 -12.10 14.74 -22.40
N GLY A 265 -13.18 15.47 -22.66
CA GLY A 265 -13.61 15.81 -24.02
C GLY A 265 -12.88 17.02 -24.63
N GLY A 266 -12.11 17.74 -23.82
CA GLY A 266 -11.51 19.03 -24.17
C GLY A 266 -10.01 19.01 -24.43
N SER A 267 -9.53 20.10 -25.04
CA SER A 267 -8.10 20.35 -25.23
C SER A 267 -7.51 21.19 -24.09
N HIS A 268 -6.36 20.76 -23.60
CA HIS A 268 -5.65 21.40 -22.49
C HIS A 268 -4.35 22.02 -22.96
N TRP A 269 -4.06 23.20 -22.42
CA TRP A 269 -2.85 23.95 -22.75
C TRP A 269 -1.57 23.17 -22.44
N THR A 270 -0.54 23.39 -23.26
CA THR A 270 0.82 22.92 -23.00
C THR A 270 1.79 24.10 -22.85
N SER A 271 2.99 23.83 -22.34
CA SER A 271 4.04 24.81 -22.11
C SER A 271 4.78 25.26 -23.37
N GLU A 272 4.68 24.52 -24.48
CA GLU A 272 5.55 24.72 -25.65
C GLU A 272 4.96 25.69 -26.68
N PHE A 273 5.84 26.53 -27.22
CA PHE A 273 5.57 27.43 -28.34
C PHE A 273 5.56 26.66 -29.67
N SER A 274 4.55 26.90 -30.51
CA SER A 274 4.41 26.27 -31.83
C SER A 274 4.70 27.22 -32.99
N GLY A 275 4.92 28.52 -32.72
CA GLY A 275 5.18 29.54 -33.74
C GLY A 275 4.08 30.60 -33.82
N SER A 276 4.40 31.79 -34.32
CA SER A 276 3.41 32.84 -34.66
C SER A 276 2.39 33.19 -33.56
N GLY A 277 2.85 33.33 -32.30
CA GLY A 277 1.95 33.63 -31.16
C GLY A 277 0.98 32.50 -30.82
N SER A 278 1.38 31.26 -31.16
CA SER A 278 0.62 30.05 -30.90
C SER A 278 1.41 29.08 -30.04
N ARG A 279 0.67 28.22 -29.35
CA ARG A 279 1.20 27.16 -28.50
C ARG A 279 0.48 25.85 -28.77
N PHE A 280 1.10 24.77 -28.34
CA PHE A 280 0.47 23.47 -28.45
C PHE A 280 -0.61 23.29 -27.37
N ASN A 281 -1.62 22.50 -27.71
CA ASN A 281 -2.56 21.93 -26.76
C ASN A 281 -2.70 20.42 -27.02
N VAL A 282 -3.22 19.70 -26.04
CA VAL A 282 -3.49 18.26 -26.14
C VAL A 282 -4.95 17.99 -25.85
N GLY A 283 -5.65 17.34 -26.77
CA GLY A 283 -6.99 16.80 -26.54
C GLY A 283 -6.91 15.60 -25.62
N LEU A 284 -7.53 15.67 -24.43
CA LEU A 284 -7.59 14.50 -23.54
C LEU A 284 -8.65 13.47 -23.99
N ILE A 285 -9.30 13.71 -25.13
CA ILE A 285 -10.25 12.77 -25.74
C ILE A 285 -9.53 11.66 -26.50
N ASP A 286 -8.35 11.94 -27.04
CA ASP A 286 -7.63 11.04 -27.93
C ASP A 286 -6.11 11.21 -27.89
N GLY A 287 -5.58 12.10 -27.05
CA GLY A 287 -4.15 12.39 -26.93
C GLY A 287 -3.60 13.21 -28.10
N ARG A 288 -4.45 13.79 -28.95
CA ARG A 288 -4.01 14.52 -30.14
C ARG A 288 -3.42 15.88 -29.79
N VAL A 289 -2.25 16.14 -30.35
CA VAL A 289 -1.57 17.45 -30.27
C VAL A 289 -2.10 18.36 -31.38
N SER A 290 -2.46 19.60 -31.04
CA SER A 290 -2.76 20.66 -32.02
C SER A 290 -2.02 21.94 -31.68
N SER A 291 -2.01 22.91 -32.59
CA SER A 291 -1.45 24.25 -32.40
C SER A 291 -2.57 25.28 -32.47
N VAL A 292 -2.61 26.20 -31.51
CA VAL A 292 -3.68 27.19 -31.36
C VAL A 292 -3.09 28.52 -30.88
N ILE A 293 -3.71 29.63 -31.29
CA ILE A 293 -3.25 30.99 -30.93
C ILE A 293 -3.41 31.23 -29.43
N ASP A 294 -2.48 31.98 -28.83
CA ASP A 294 -2.41 32.15 -27.36
C ASP A 294 -3.66 32.81 -26.76
N SER A 295 -4.40 33.59 -27.56
CA SER A 295 -5.63 34.27 -27.15
C SER A 295 -6.88 33.38 -27.18
N SER A 296 -6.80 32.14 -27.71
CA SER A 296 -7.90 31.18 -27.66
C SER A 296 -8.13 30.68 -26.23
N ASN A 297 -9.36 30.34 -25.89
CA ASN A 297 -9.64 29.74 -24.58
C ASN A 297 -9.56 28.21 -24.67
N HIS A 298 -8.77 27.59 -23.80
CA HIS A 298 -8.67 26.13 -23.65
C HIS A 298 -8.63 25.74 -22.17
N TYR A 299 -8.86 24.45 -21.88
CA TYR A 299 -8.85 23.95 -20.51
C TYR A 299 -7.45 24.00 -19.91
N VAL A 300 -7.41 24.04 -18.58
CA VAL A 300 -6.16 24.14 -17.82
C VAL A 300 -5.82 22.79 -17.23
N ALA A 301 -4.62 22.30 -17.55
CA ALA A 301 -3.96 21.23 -16.82
C ALA A 301 -2.68 21.81 -16.22
N CYS A 302 -2.34 21.42 -15.00
CA CYS A 302 -1.08 21.77 -14.35
C CYS A 302 -0.41 20.52 -13.81
N VAL A 303 0.91 20.54 -13.72
CA VAL A 303 1.71 19.41 -13.25
C VAL A 303 2.71 19.83 -12.19
N ARG A 304 2.94 18.95 -11.21
CA ARG A 304 4.15 18.93 -10.39
C ARG A 304 4.90 17.64 -10.58
N SER A 305 6.22 17.75 -10.58
CA SER A 305 7.10 16.61 -10.34
C SER A 305 7.14 16.29 -8.84
N LEU A 306 7.27 15.00 -8.53
CA LEU A 306 7.24 14.43 -7.19
C LEU A 306 8.60 13.86 -6.77
#